data_AF-A0A970HYF8-F1
#
_entry.id   AF-A0A970HYF8-F1
#
_cell.length_a   1.000
_cell.length_b   1.000
_cell.length_c   1.000
_cell.angle_alpha   90.00
_cell.angle_beta   90.00
_cell.angle_gamma   90.00
#
_symmetry.space_group_name_H-M   'P 1'
#
loop_
_entity.id
_entity.type
_entity.pdbx_description
1 polymer ?
#
loop_
_entity_poly.entity_id
_entity_poly.type
_entity_poly.pdbx_seq_one_letter_code
_entity_poly.pdbx_strand_id
1 'polypeptide(L)' 'MEKISNNRRVKFFNGKQIPLEMHKVRIVQSLNLVPVEQRLKAVKAAGYNSFLLSTKDIFLDML' A
#
# COMPACT_ATOMS: atom_id res chain seq x y z
N MET A 1 6.80 27.47 -37.66
CA MET A 1 7.52 26.68 -36.64
C MET A 1 6.50 25.98 -35.77
N GLU A 2 6.19 24.72 -36.09
CA GLU A 2 5.32 23.90 -35.26
C GLU A 2 6.03 23.62 -33.93
N LYS A 3 5.40 24.01 -32.83
CA LYS A 3 5.90 23.69 -31.49
C LYS A 3 5.66 22.20 -31.25
N ILE A 4 6.72 21.41 -31.29
CA ILE A 4 6.70 20.01 -30.86
C ILE A 4 6.42 20.00 -29.35
N SER A 5 5.14 19.84 -29.00
CA SER A 5 4.68 19.58 -27.65
C SER A 5 5.20 18.21 -27.23
N ASN A 6 6.32 18.20 -26.52
CA ASN A 6 6.93 16.99 -25.99
C ASN A 6 6.14 16.51 -24.76
N ASN A 7 4.91 16.08 -24.99
CA ASN A 7 3.99 15.65 -23.94
C ASN A 7 4.22 14.17 -23.61
N ARG A 8 5.36 13.86 -22.97
CA ARG A 8 5.69 12.51 -22.49
C ARG A 8 4.87 12.17 -21.25
N ARG A 9 3.55 12.06 -21.42
CA ARG A 9 2.65 11.51 -20.39
C ARG A 9 2.82 10.00 -20.37
N VAL A 10 3.13 9.46 -19.20
CA VAL A 10 3.08 8.02 -18.94
C VAL A 10 1.64 7.57 -19.16
N LYS A 11 1.43 6.63 -20.10
CA LYS A 11 0.11 6.08 -20.41
C LYS A 11 -0.06 4.75 -19.69
N PHE A 12 -1.06 4.66 -18.82
CA PHE A 12 -1.46 3.40 -18.21
C PHE A 12 -2.22 2.54 -19.21
N PHE A 13 -2.11 1.21 -19.08
CA PHE A 13 -2.79 0.23 -19.94
C PHE A 13 -4.32 0.44 -19.99
N ASN A 14 -4.91 0.85 -18.86
CA ASN A 14 -6.35 1.10 -18.73
C ASN A 14 -6.81 2.47 -19.30
N GLY A 15 -5.90 3.26 -19.88
CA GLY A 15 -6.19 4.58 -20.46
C GLY A 15 -6.51 5.69 -19.44
N LYS A 16 -6.60 5.37 -18.14
CA LYS A 16 -6.89 6.35 -17.09
C LYS A 16 -5.66 7.21 -16.82
N GLN A 17 -5.89 8.51 -16.63
CA GLN A 17 -4.88 9.40 -16.08
C GLN A 17 -4.90 9.29 -14.56
N ILE A 18 -3.94 8.55 -14.01
CA ILE A 18 -3.72 8.43 -12.57
C ILE A 18 -2.48 9.28 -12.25
N PRO A 19 -2.52 10.17 -11.24
CA PRO A 19 -1.33 10.89 -10.80
C PRO A 19 -0.22 9.92 -10.45
N LEU A 20 0.97 10.16 -10.98
CA LEU A 20 2.14 9.36 -10.64
C LEU A 20 2.73 9.88 -9.33
N GLU A 21 3.10 8.97 -8.43
CA GLU A 21 3.87 9.34 -7.25
C GLU A 21 5.22 9.92 -7.69
N MET A 22 5.50 11.15 -7.28
CA MET A 22 6.71 11.89 -7.69
C MET A 22 7.87 11.63 -6.72
N HIS A 23 7.61 10.99 -5.58
CA HIS A 23 8.61 10.67 -4.56
C HIS A 23 9.13 9.24 -4.73
N LYS A 24 10.45 9.07 -4.56
CA LYS A 24 11.11 7.77 -4.58
C LYS A 24 11.26 7.22 -3.16
N VAL A 25 10.81 5.99 -2.93
CA VAL A 25 11.03 5.27 -1.67
C VAL A 25 12.53 5.09 -1.43
N ARG A 26 13.01 5.52 -0.26
CA ARG A 26 14.44 5.42 0.14
C ARG A 26 14.70 4.40 1.25
N ILE A 27 13.73 4.18 2.12
CA ILE A 27 13.82 3.29 3.28
C ILE A 27 12.57 2.40 3.24
N VAL A 28 12.76 1.10 3.47
CA VAL A 28 11.68 0.11 3.50
C VAL A 28 11.64 -0.57 4.86
N GLN A 29 10.44 -0.85 5.34
CA GLN A 29 10.20 -1.71 6.49
C GLN A 29 9.74 -3.07 5.99
N SER A 30 10.40 -4.14 6.45
CA SER A 30 9.93 -5.50 6.16
C SER A 30 8.65 -5.77 6.93
N LEU A 31 7.61 -6.24 6.23
CA LEU A 31 6.30 -6.56 6.78
C LEU A 31 5.98 -8.01 6.44
N ASN A 32 5.38 -8.72 7.38
CA ASN A 32 5.03 -10.12 7.21
C ASN A 32 3.53 -10.24 6.95
N LEU A 33 3.17 -10.77 5.77
CA LEU A 33 1.81 -11.19 5.52
C LEU A 33 1.58 -12.58 6.14
N VAL A 34 1.19 -12.60 7.41
CA VAL A 34 0.91 -13.84 8.13
C VAL A 34 -0.30 -14.58 7.53
N PRO A 35 -0.36 -15.92 7.58
CA PRO A 35 -1.51 -16.71 7.12
C PRO A 35 -2.84 -16.28 7.76
N VAL A 36 -3.96 -16.54 7.07
CA VAL A 36 -5.28 -16.08 7.50
C VAL A 36 -5.70 -16.66 8.86
N GLU A 37 -5.28 -17.88 9.16
CA GLU A 37 -5.56 -18.57 10.43
C GLU A 37 -4.89 -17.84 11.60
N GLN A 38 -3.67 -17.34 11.41
CA GLN A 38 -2.95 -16.56 12.42
C GLN A 38 -3.60 -15.20 12.64
N ARG A 39 -4.04 -14.53 11.56
CA ARG A 39 -4.80 -13.27 11.66
C ARG A 39 -6.09 -13.47 12.46
N LEU A 40 -6.84 -14.53 12.18
CA LEU A 40 -8.07 -14.85 12.92
C LEU A 40 -7.79 -15.08 14.41
N LYS A 41 -6.69 -15.79 14.75
CA LYS A 41 -6.30 -16.01 16.14
C LYS A 41 -5.93 -14.70 16.84
N ALA A 42 -5.18 -13.81 16.19
CA ALA A 42 -4.78 -12.52 16.73
C ALA A 42 -6.01 -11.61 16.97
N VAL A 43 -6.92 -11.52 16.01
CA VAL A 43 -8.17 -10.73 16.14
C VAL A 43 -9.04 -11.26 17.28
N LYS A 44 -9.16 -12.58 17.43
CA LYS A 44 -9.89 -13.17 18.57
C LYS A 44 -9.23 -12.85 19.91
N ALA A 45 -7.89 -12.96 19.99
CA ALA A 45 -7.14 -12.66 21.21
C ALA A 45 -7.24 -11.18 21.61
N ALA A 46 -7.31 -10.29 20.62
CA ALA A 46 -7.51 -8.85 20.80
C ALA A 46 -8.98 -8.48 21.12
N GLY A 47 -9.87 -9.46 21.30
CA GLY A 47 -11.29 -9.20 21.59
C GLY A 47 -12.00 -8.45 20.46
N TYR A 48 -11.59 -8.69 19.21
CA TYR A 48 -12.09 -7.99 18.02
C TYR A 48 -11.87 -6.47 18.03
N ASN A 49 -10.96 -5.96 18.86
CA ASN A 49 -10.56 -4.57 18.88
C ASN A 49 -9.21 -4.39 18.14
N SER A 50 -9.22 -3.66 17.03
CA SER A 50 -8.03 -3.41 16.22
C SER A 50 -6.94 -2.62 16.95
N PHE A 51 -7.30 -1.75 17.91
CA PHE A 51 -6.34 -1.01 18.73
C PHE A 51 -5.52 -1.90 19.67
N LEU A 52 -5.95 -3.15 19.90
CA LEU A 52 -5.26 -4.12 20.74
C LEU A 52 -4.43 -5.12 19.91
N LEU A 53 -4.39 -4.99 18.59
CA LEU A 53 -3.56 -5.83 17.73
C LEU A 53 -2.08 -5.46 17.84
N SER A 54 -1.20 -6.45 17.80
CA SER A 54 0.24 -6.21 17.73
C SER A 54 0.65 -5.82 16.31
N THR A 55 1.55 -4.84 16.15
CA THR A 55 2.05 -4.39 14.84
C THR A 55 2.62 -5.52 13.98
N LYS A 56 3.17 -6.57 14.59
CA LYS A 56 3.69 -7.75 13.87
C LYS A 56 2.60 -8.58 13.17
N ASP A 57 1.36 -8.47 13.63
CA ASP A 57 0.19 -9.18 13.11
C ASP A 57 -0.57 -8.31 12.08
N ILE A 58 -0.09 -7.08 11.82
CA ILE A 58 -0.68 -6.11 10.90
C ILE A 58 0.24 -5.97 9.67
N PHE A 59 -0.32 -6.19 8.48
CA PHE A 59 0.42 -6.03 7.23
C PHE A 59 0.35 -4.60 6.68
N LEU A 60 -0.83 -3.97 6.74
CA LEU A 60 -1.04 -2.58 6.34
C LEU A 60 -1.86 -1.93 7.44
N ASP A 61 -1.23 -1.01 8.17
CA ASP A 61 -1.88 -0.26 9.22
C ASP A 61 -2.53 1.00 8.62
N MET A 62 -3.84 1.15 8.85
CA MET A 62 -4.65 2.28 8.38
C MET A 62 -5.52 2.85 9.51
N LEU A 63 -5.20 2.50 10.77
CA LEU A 63 -5.79 3.13 11.95
C LEU A 63 -5.24 4.55 12.14
#